data_AF-A0A4Q3S8B8-F1
#
_entry.id   AF-A0A4Q3S8B8-F1
#
_cell.length_a   1.000
_cell.length_b   1.000
_cell.length_c   1.000
_cell.angle_alpha   90.00
_cell.angle_beta   90.00
_cell.angle_gamma   90.00
#
_symmetry.space_group_name_H-M   'P 1'
#
loop_
_entity.id
_entity.type
_entity.pdbx_description
1 polymer ?
#
loop_
_entity_poly.entity_id
_entity_poly.type
_entity_poly.pdbx_seq_one_letter_code
_entity_poly.pdbx_strand_id
1 'polypeptide(L)'
;MPVLADLESEVTFNEGDSTALLDSNVSVSDSGPGFNGGSLVITGFGPDDVLDFLSDGFGPGQVSLIGPMLYHEGLQVGRVVYTPSQLYIFFESDSSTATAIEAVIEHITFFNGSDNPGAVRTLTFTLTDANGDVATDGEALFLQSGPNDPLHSLNLGGSAHLAVGDIDNDGDQDMIAGVYDDGYHLVRNDGSAAAPDFVHDDAQLSLTGSVGNTAGMTLYDITGDGFLDLIVGRYGGTIQTFAGDGTFAFTELTDAANPFDGIQTYSFAAPGHDKIDETVAVHIRQSRRGKAVGLDAVER
;
A
#
# COMPACT_ATOMS: atom_id res chain seq x y z
N MET A 1 10.16 28.58 -31.30
CA MET A 1 9.38 28.56 -30.06
C MET A 1 8.66 27.24 -30.02
N PRO A 2 9.12 26.33 -29.16
CA PRO A 2 8.60 24.99 -29.08
C PRO A 2 7.23 25.00 -28.39
N VAL A 3 6.46 23.94 -28.65
CA VAL A 3 5.21 23.62 -27.96
C VAL A 3 5.28 22.15 -27.58
N LEU A 4 4.96 21.87 -26.32
CA LEU A 4 4.62 20.54 -25.81
C LEU A 4 3.16 20.62 -25.41
N ALA A 5 2.31 19.80 -26.00
CA ALA A 5 0.87 19.78 -25.77
C ALA A 5 0.40 18.36 -25.53
N ASP A 6 -0.87 18.23 -25.12
CA ASP A 6 -1.56 16.97 -24.86
C ASP A 6 -0.89 16.10 -23.79
N LEU A 7 0.01 16.68 -22.98
CA LEU A 7 0.57 16.01 -21.83
C LEU A 7 -0.53 15.74 -20.79
N GLU A 8 -0.65 14.50 -20.34
CA GLU A 8 -1.74 14.06 -19.49
C GLU A 8 -1.79 14.87 -18.19
N SER A 9 -3.00 15.31 -17.84
CA SER A 9 -3.23 16.20 -16.70
C SER A 9 -3.33 15.45 -15.37
N GLU A 10 -3.48 14.12 -15.42
CA GLU A 10 -3.54 13.25 -14.26
C GLU A 10 -3.14 11.82 -14.66
N VAL A 11 -2.10 11.30 -14.00
CA VAL A 11 -1.73 9.87 -14.09
C VAL A 11 -1.68 9.29 -12.68
N THR A 12 -2.39 8.19 -12.46
CA THR A 12 -2.46 7.50 -11.17
C THR A 12 -1.53 6.30 -11.12
N PHE A 13 -0.71 6.26 -10.07
CA PHE A 13 0.14 5.11 -9.73
C PHE A 13 -0.13 4.69 -8.28
N ASN A 14 -0.25 3.38 -8.06
CA ASN A 14 -0.44 2.79 -6.75
C ASN A 14 0.86 2.16 -6.20
N GLU A 15 0.90 1.95 -4.89
CA GLU A 15 1.92 1.13 -4.26
C GLU A 15 1.95 -0.27 -4.90
N GLY A 16 3.15 -0.76 -5.23
CA GLY A 16 3.34 -2.08 -5.83
C GLY A 16 3.02 -2.17 -7.33
N ASP A 17 2.63 -1.06 -7.99
CA ASP A 17 2.44 -1.05 -9.43
C ASP A 17 3.77 -1.29 -10.17
N SER A 18 3.70 -2.03 -11.28
CA SER A 18 4.82 -2.15 -12.20
C SER A 18 5.09 -0.83 -12.92
N THR A 19 6.32 -0.65 -13.41
CA THR A 19 6.71 0.46 -14.29
C THR A 19 5.68 0.70 -15.40
N ALA A 20 5.23 1.95 -15.58
CA ALA A 20 4.29 2.32 -16.64
C ALA A 20 4.72 3.61 -17.36
N LEU A 21 4.15 3.87 -18.53
CA LEU A 21 4.38 5.10 -19.30
C LEU A 21 3.73 6.30 -18.60
N LEU A 22 4.38 7.46 -18.68
CA LEU A 22 3.82 8.70 -18.19
C LEU A 22 2.71 9.23 -19.10
N ASP A 23 2.95 9.22 -20.40
CA ASP A 23 1.98 9.59 -21.41
C ASP A 23 2.34 8.85 -22.68
N SER A 24 1.35 8.45 -23.47
CA SER A 24 1.54 7.73 -24.73
C SER A 24 1.05 8.51 -25.95
N ASN A 25 0.59 9.75 -25.75
CA ASN A 25 0.03 10.58 -26.82
C ASN A 25 0.26 12.07 -26.54
N VAL A 26 1.51 12.50 -26.63
CA VAL A 26 1.85 13.93 -26.53
C VAL A 26 1.96 14.55 -27.92
N SER A 27 1.95 15.87 -28.01
CA SER A 27 2.27 16.56 -29.26
C SER A 27 3.43 17.52 -29.08
N VAL A 28 4.44 17.40 -29.95
CA VAL A 28 5.58 18.32 -29.99
C VAL A 28 5.61 19.07 -31.31
N SER A 29 5.84 20.37 -31.25
CA SER A 29 6.11 21.18 -32.45
C SER A 29 7.13 22.28 -32.17
N ASP A 30 7.82 22.74 -33.21
CA ASP A 30 8.65 23.94 -33.15
C ASP A 30 8.59 24.69 -34.49
N SER A 31 8.43 26.00 -34.42
CA SER A 31 8.48 26.88 -35.59
C SER A 31 9.89 27.39 -35.92
N GLY A 32 10.89 27.02 -35.11
CA GLY A 32 12.28 27.45 -35.17
C GLY A 32 13.20 26.44 -35.88
N PRO A 33 14.52 26.46 -35.57
CA PRO A 33 15.51 25.59 -36.19
C PRO A 33 15.47 24.13 -35.68
N GLY A 34 14.47 23.75 -34.87
CA GLY A 34 14.36 22.45 -34.26
C GLY A 34 15.09 22.36 -32.93
N PHE A 35 15.45 21.15 -32.53
CA PHE A 35 15.87 20.88 -31.15
C PHE A 35 17.33 20.50 -30.99
N ASN A 36 18.14 20.42 -32.05
CA ASN A 36 19.57 20.12 -31.92
C ASN A 36 20.29 21.22 -31.11
N GLY A 37 20.82 20.88 -29.93
CA GLY A 37 21.38 21.81 -28.96
C GLY A 37 20.38 22.25 -27.86
N GLY A 38 19.13 21.82 -27.95
CA GLY A 38 18.09 22.00 -26.93
C GLY A 38 18.08 20.90 -25.86
N SER A 39 17.04 20.89 -25.02
CA SER A 39 16.91 19.92 -23.93
C SER A 39 15.48 19.69 -23.48
N LEU A 40 15.23 18.52 -22.87
CA LEU A 40 14.10 18.29 -21.98
C LEU A 40 14.62 18.13 -20.55
N VAL A 41 14.02 18.83 -19.60
CA VAL A 41 14.29 18.64 -18.16
C VAL A 41 12.99 18.26 -17.46
N ILE A 42 13.01 17.14 -16.74
CA ILE A 42 11.89 16.72 -15.89
C ILE A 42 12.30 16.87 -14.43
N THR A 43 11.47 17.51 -13.63
CA THR A 43 11.69 17.74 -12.19
C THR A 43 10.43 17.43 -11.39
N GLY A 44 10.50 17.47 -10.05
CA GLY A 44 9.33 17.32 -9.17
C GLY A 44 9.14 15.92 -8.59
N PHE A 45 10.06 14.99 -8.91
CA PHE A 45 10.10 13.64 -8.35
C PHE A 45 11.05 13.55 -7.14
N GLY A 46 10.75 12.62 -6.24
CA GLY A 46 11.47 12.34 -4.99
C GLY A 46 12.51 11.24 -5.11
N PRO A 47 13.19 10.89 -4.00
CA PRO A 47 14.27 9.90 -4.00
C PRO A 47 13.82 8.46 -4.29
N ASP A 48 12.54 8.14 -4.04
CA ASP A 48 11.96 6.81 -4.29
C ASP A 48 11.32 6.69 -5.68
N ASP A 49 11.29 7.79 -6.44
CA ASP A 49 10.80 7.84 -7.80
C ASP A 49 11.92 7.52 -8.78
N VAL A 50 11.59 6.69 -9.76
CA VAL A 50 12.47 6.33 -10.86
C VAL A 50 11.76 6.71 -12.16
N LEU A 51 12.30 7.73 -12.82
CA LEU A 51 12.01 7.97 -14.22
C LEU A 51 13.02 7.21 -15.09
N ASP A 52 12.53 6.52 -16.11
CA ASP A 52 13.38 5.83 -17.07
C ASP A 52 12.74 5.78 -18.46
N PHE A 53 13.22 4.92 -19.36
CA PHE A 53 12.71 4.77 -20.72
C PHE A 53 12.30 3.33 -21.01
N LEU A 54 11.11 3.17 -21.61
CA LEU A 54 10.75 1.95 -22.32
C LEU A 54 11.60 1.85 -23.59
N SER A 55 12.56 0.93 -23.63
CA SER A 55 13.36 0.64 -24.83
C SER A 55 12.73 -0.50 -25.62
N ASP A 56 12.15 -0.20 -26.77
CA ASP A 56 11.35 -1.15 -27.55
C ASP A 56 12.00 -1.53 -28.90
N GLY A 57 13.06 -0.82 -29.32
CA GLY A 57 13.92 -1.20 -30.44
C GLY A 57 14.37 -0.05 -31.33
N PHE A 58 14.71 -0.36 -32.58
CA PHE A 58 15.23 0.59 -33.56
C PHE A 58 14.37 0.68 -34.84
N GLY A 59 13.19 0.05 -34.83
CA GLY A 59 12.23 0.12 -35.93
C GLY A 59 11.52 1.47 -36.02
N PRO A 60 10.58 1.62 -36.97
CA PRO A 60 9.77 2.83 -37.12
C PRO A 60 9.01 3.17 -35.83
N GLY A 61 9.08 4.43 -35.40
CA GLY A 61 8.51 4.94 -34.14
C GLY A 61 9.16 4.44 -32.84
N GLN A 62 10.17 3.57 -32.92
CA GLN A 62 10.75 2.93 -31.74
C GLN A 62 11.85 3.78 -31.11
N VAL A 63 11.98 3.70 -29.79
CA VAL A 63 13.00 4.36 -28.98
C VAL A 63 13.90 3.33 -28.32
N SER A 64 15.20 3.63 -28.30
CA SER A 64 16.19 2.80 -27.61
C SER A 64 17.16 3.65 -26.80
N LEU A 65 17.41 3.22 -25.57
CA LEU A 65 18.47 3.75 -24.71
C LEU A 65 19.64 2.76 -24.65
N ILE A 66 20.81 3.16 -25.15
CA ILE A 66 22.05 2.37 -25.05
C ILE A 66 23.07 3.14 -24.23
N GLY A 67 23.34 2.68 -23.02
CA GLY A 67 24.11 3.48 -22.06
C GLY A 67 23.38 4.80 -21.82
N PRO A 68 24.04 5.96 -21.94
CA PRO A 68 23.36 7.24 -21.82
C PRO A 68 22.79 7.75 -23.16
N MET A 69 22.98 7.04 -24.28
CA MET A 69 22.64 7.55 -25.62
C MET A 69 21.25 7.10 -26.05
N LEU A 70 20.45 8.06 -26.51
CA LEU A 70 19.06 7.88 -26.90
C LEU A 70 18.92 7.86 -28.42
N TYR A 71 18.15 6.92 -28.93
CA TYR A 71 17.92 6.70 -30.36
C TYR A 71 16.43 6.66 -30.67
N HIS A 72 16.04 7.17 -31.82
CA HIS A 72 14.71 7.04 -32.41
C HIS A 72 14.88 6.52 -33.84
N GLU A 73 14.19 5.41 -34.19
CA GLU A 73 14.31 4.74 -35.50
C GLU A 73 15.76 4.40 -35.92
N GLY A 74 16.62 4.09 -34.94
CA GLY A 74 18.04 3.79 -35.19
C GLY A 74 18.96 4.99 -35.33
N LEU A 75 18.43 6.22 -35.30
CA LEU A 75 19.22 7.45 -35.36
C LEU A 75 19.40 8.03 -33.96
N GLN A 76 20.62 8.43 -33.61
CA GLN A 76 20.89 9.06 -32.32
C GLN A 76 20.17 10.40 -32.25
N VAL A 77 19.39 10.62 -31.20
CA VAL A 77 18.70 11.88 -30.90
C VAL A 77 19.51 12.69 -29.88
N GLY A 78 20.00 12.03 -28.84
CA GLY A 78 20.59 12.75 -27.73
C GLY A 78 21.16 11.88 -26.65
N ARG A 79 21.30 12.47 -25.47
CA ARG A 79 21.87 11.85 -24.28
C ARG A 79 21.03 12.10 -23.03
N VAL A 80 20.87 11.07 -22.22
CA VAL A 80 20.16 11.11 -20.93
C VAL A 80 21.14 11.27 -19.77
N VAL A 81 20.75 12.06 -18.76
CA VAL A 81 21.44 12.21 -17.47
C VAL A 81 20.44 12.15 -16.33
N TYR A 82 20.70 11.25 -15.39
CA TYR A 82 19.90 11.09 -14.19
C TYR A 82 20.57 11.80 -13.01
N THR A 83 19.75 12.50 -12.23
CA THR A 83 20.12 13.03 -10.91
C THR A 83 19.05 12.61 -9.90
N PRO A 84 19.27 12.75 -8.58
CA PRO A 84 18.29 12.32 -7.58
C PRO A 84 16.92 13.01 -7.65
N SER A 85 16.78 14.14 -8.36
CA SER A 85 15.53 14.90 -8.43
C SER A 85 15.21 15.46 -9.81
N GLN A 86 16.04 15.14 -10.82
CA GLN A 86 15.87 15.64 -12.17
C GLN A 86 16.36 14.63 -13.22
N LEU A 87 15.60 14.50 -14.31
CA LEU A 87 15.99 13.81 -15.53
C LEU A 87 16.32 14.86 -16.58
N TYR A 88 17.51 14.77 -17.18
CA TYR A 88 17.90 15.62 -18.29
C TYR A 88 18.01 14.79 -19.56
N ILE A 89 17.47 15.31 -20.66
CA ILE A 89 17.72 14.84 -22.01
C ILE A 89 18.34 16.01 -22.79
N PHE A 90 19.58 15.83 -23.25
CA PHE A 90 20.23 16.78 -24.14
C PHE A 90 20.05 16.30 -25.57
N PHE A 91 19.52 17.16 -26.44
CA PHE A 91 19.35 16.86 -27.86
C PHE A 91 20.62 17.27 -28.60
N GLU A 92 21.33 16.30 -29.19
CA GLU A 92 22.72 16.48 -29.63
C GLU A 92 22.93 16.18 -31.13
N SER A 93 21.85 15.99 -31.88
CA SER A 93 21.91 15.68 -33.30
C SER A 93 20.80 16.34 -34.13
N ASP A 94 21.00 16.40 -35.45
CA ASP A 94 20.00 16.86 -36.41
C ASP A 94 18.80 15.90 -36.55
N SER A 95 18.87 14.70 -35.94
CA SER A 95 17.76 13.74 -35.90
C SER A 95 16.74 14.08 -34.82
N SER A 96 17.03 15.07 -33.96
CA SER A 96 16.13 15.64 -32.93
C SER A 96 15.02 16.47 -33.56
N THR A 97 14.19 15.82 -34.36
CA THR A 97 12.97 16.37 -34.94
C THR A 97 11.85 16.39 -33.90
N ALA A 98 10.79 17.17 -34.16
CA ALA A 98 9.61 17.18 -33.31
C ALA A 98 9.03 15.77 -33.09
N THR A 99 8.90 14.98 -34.17
CA THR A 99 8.45 13.59 -34.11
C THR A 99 9.36 12.70 -33.27
N ALA A 100 10.68 12.89 -33.33
CA ALA A 100 11.60 12.12 -32.50
C ALA A 100 11.49 12.47 -31.02
N ILE A 101 11.23 13.75 -30.68
CA ILE A 101 11.05 14.17 -29.29
C ILE A 101 9.71 13.74 -28.75
N GLU A 102 8.65 13.81 -29.56
CA GLU A 102 7.34 13.24 -29.26
C GLU A 102 7.47 11.78 -28.86
N ALA A 103 8.06 10.95 -29.73
CA ALA A 103 8.31 9.54 -29.44
C ALA A 103 9.16 9.34 -28.17
N VAL A 104 10.20 10.16 -27.96
CA VAL A 104 11.04 10.07 -26.76
C VAL A 104 10.25 10.34 -25.48
N ILE A 105 9.40 11.37 -25.46
CA ILE A 105 8.57 11.70 -24.30
C ILE A 105 7.55 10.59 -24.05
N GLU A 106 6.96 10.03 -25.11
CA GLU A 106 5.99 8.93 -25.04
C GLU A 106 6.58 7.61 -24.54
N HIS A 107 7.90 7.49 -24.46
CA HIS A 107 8.60 6.31 -23.93
C HIS A 107 9.14 6.55 -22.51
N ILE A 108 8.88 7.70 -21.89
CA ILE A 108 9.28 7.94 -20.51
C ILE A 108 8.38 7.13 -19.59
N THR A 109 9.01 6.32 -18.74
CA THR A 109 8.34 5.52 -17.74
C THR A 109 8.54 6.10 -16.35
N PHE A 110 7.60 5.76 -15.47
CA PHE A 110 7.68 6.03 -14.05
C PHE A 110 7.47 4.75 -13.25
N PHE A 111 8.21 4.66 -12.16
CA PHE A 111 8.06 3.67 -11.12
C PHE A 111 8.37 4.32 -9.78
N ASN A 112 7.62 3.96 -8.74
CA ASN A 112 7.94 4.32 -7.37
C ASN A 112 8.15 3.04 -6.57
N GLY A 113 9.32 2.92 -5.96
CA GLY A 113 9.68 1.73 -5.18
C GLY A 113 9.39 1.83 -3.69
N SER A 114 8.66 2.86 -3.25
CA SER A 114 8.30 3.05 -1.84
C SER A 114 7.09 2.20 -1.51
N ASP A 115 7.16 1.51 -0.37
CA ASP A 115 6.02 0.86 0.29
C ASP A 115 5.14 1.88 1.05
N ASN A 116 5.52 3.16 1.04
CA ASN A 116 4.69 4.28 1.51
C ASN A 116 4.87 5.45 0.53
N PRO A 117 4.26 5.37 -0.65
CA PRO A 117 4.39 6.43 -1.62
C PRO A 117 3.79 7.72 -1.06
N GLY A 118 4.64 8.73 -0.81
CA GLY A 118 4.20 10.04 -0.35
C GLY A 118 3.13 10.67 -1.25
N ALA A 119 2.41 11.67 -0.71
CA ALA A 119 1.29 12.32 -1.39
C ALA A 119 1.61 12.84 -2.82
N VAL A 120 0.55 13.09 -3.58
CA VAL A 120 0.47 13.79 -4.89
C VAL A 120 1.69 14.66 -5.22
N ARG A 121 2.28 14.49 -6.41
CA ARG A 121 3.48 15.23 -6.86
C ARG A 121 3.37 15.73 -8.29
N THR A 122 3.64 17.00 -8.54
CA THR A 122 3.66 17.56 -9.91
C THR A 122 5.01 17.32 -10.56
N LEU A 123 5.06 16.72 -11.75
CA LEU A 123 6.29 16.65 -12.55
C LEU A 123 6.28 17.71 -13.64
N THR A 124 7.29 18.55 -13.64
CA THR A 124 7.42 19.65 -14.60
C THR A 124 8.29 19.22 -15.76
N PHE A 125 7.79 19.36 -16.99
CA PHE A 125 8.47 19.06 -18.25
C PHE A 125 8.93 20.35 -18.94
N THR A 126 10.17 20.76 -18.72
CA THR A 126 10.73 21.94 -19.37
C THR A 126 11.40 21.55 -20.70
N LEU A 127 10.67 21.67 -21.81
CA LEU A 127 11.20 21.50 -23.17
C LEU A 127 11.79 22.82 -23.70
N THR A 128 13.04 22.78 -24.15
CA THR A 128 13.80 23.92 -24.68
C THR A 128 14.31 23.61 -26.08
N ASP A 129 14.07 24.50 -27.05
CA ASP A 129 14.56 24.34 -28.42
C ASP A 129 16.04 24.74 -28.58
N ALA A 130 16.57 24.64 -29.81
CA ALA A 130 17.95 24.99 -30.11
C ALA A 130 18.29 26.49 -29.96
N ASN A 131 17.28 27.39 -29.93
CA ASN A 131 17.47 28.81 -29.68
C ASN A 131 17.44 29.13 -28.18
N GLY A 132 17.06 28.18 -27.33
CA GLY A 132 16.82 28.41 -25.91
C GLY A 132 15.40 28.85 -25.59
N ASP A 133 14.46 28.81 -26.54
CA ASP A 133 13.06 29.10 -26.27
C ASP A 133 12.44 27.92 -25.49
N VAL A 134 11.66 28.21 -24.44
CA VAL A 134 10.98 27.21 -23.60
C VAL A 134 9.54 27.03 -24.06
N ALA A 135 9.04 25.80 -24.04
CA ALA A 135 7.69 25.47 -24.45
C ALA A 135 6.61 26.08 -23.53
N THR A 136 5.46 26.45 -24.10
CA THR A 136 4.41 27.20 -23.37
C THR A 136 3.49 26.37 -22.48
N ASP A 137 3.48 25.03 -22.59
CA ASP A 137 2.57 24.13 -21.85
C ASP A 137 3.31 22.87 -21.34
N GLY A 138 4.42 23.08 -20.60
CA GLY A 138 5.33 22.03 -20.12
C GLY A 138 5.06 21.49 -18.72
N GLU A 139 3.81 21.31 -18.31
CA GLU A 139 3.47 20.86 -16.96
C GLU A 139 2.51 19.68 -17.03
N ALA A 140 2.85 18.55 -16.38
CA ALA A 140 1.89 17.51 -16.08
C ALA A 140 1.78 17.28 -14.58
N LEU A 141 0.54 17.10 -14.14
CA LEU A 141 0.23 16.82 -12.75
C LEU A 141 0.17 15.30 -12.58
N PHE A 142 1.07 14.76 -11.78
CA PHE A 142 1.11 13.33 -11.48
C PHE A 142 0.48 13.08 -10.12
N LEU A 143 -0.52 12.21 -10.10
CA LEU A 143 -1.26 11.90 -8.90
C LEU A 143 -0.83 10.52 -8.45
N GLN A 144 0.27 10.47 -7.69
CA GLN A 144 0.54 9.25 -6.95
C GLN A 144 -0.48 9.16 -5.80
N SER A 145 -1.53 8.37 -6.02
CA SER A 145 -2.57 8.08 -5.04
C SER A 145 -2.96 6.61 -5.18
N GLY A 146 -2.03 5.73 -4.81
CA GLY A 146 -2.46 4.42 -4.32
C GLY A 146 -3.04 4.57 -2.92
N PRO A 147 -4.05 3.77 -2.54
CA PRO A 147 -4.28 3.56 -1.12
C PRO A 147 -3.00 2.96 -0.56
N ASN A 148 -2.30 3.70 0.32
CA ASN A 148 -1.22 3.14 1.12
C ASN A 148 -1.75 1.85 1.75
N ASP A 149 -1.04 0.73 1.62
CA ASP A 149 -1.33 -0.42 2.47
C ASP A 149 -1.00 0.00 3.91
N PRO A 150 -2.02 0.23 4.77
CA PRO A 150 -1.78 0.75 6.10
C PRO A 150 -1.09 -0.29 6.99
N LEU A 151 -0.94 -1.54 6.51
CA LEU A 151 -0.25 -2.63 7.19
C LEU A 151 1.12 -2.97 6.57
N HIS A 152 1.61 -2.24 5.56
CA HIS A 152 2.87 -2.57 4.86
C HIS A 152 4.08 -2.72 5.81
N SER A 153 4.18 -1.84 6.81
CA SER A 153 5.27 -1.83 7.79
C SER A 153 5.03 -2.81 8.96
N LEU A 154 3.85 -3.42 9.05
CA LEU A 154 3.51 -4.31 10.15
C LEU A 154 4.20 -5.66 9.98
N ASN A 155 5.24 -5.89 10.76
CA ASN A 155 5.92 -7.17 10.83
C ASN A 155 5.91 -7.72 12.26
N LEU A 156 5.10 -8.75 12.46
CA LEU A 156 4.91 -9.41 13.76
C LEU A 156 5.81 -10.65 13.94
N GLY A 157 6.82 -10.85 13.07
CA GLY A 157 7.85 -11.88 13.23
C GLY A 157 7.43 -13.35 13.04
N GLY A 158 6.13 -13.65 12.91
CA GLY A 158 5.63 -15.03 12.84
C GLY A 158 4.22 -15.19 12.26
N SER A 159 3.69 -16.42 12.36
CA SER A 159 2.27 -16.68 12.01
C SER A 159 1.37 -16.09 13.09
N ALA A 160 0.61 -15.07 12.71
CA ALA A 160 -0.31 -14.36 13.59
C ALA A 160 -1.76 -14.80 13.38
N HIS A 161 -2.51 -14.88 14.48
CA HIS A 161 -3.97 -14.87 14.49
C HIS A 161 -4.43 -13.48 14.88
N LEU A 162 -5.26 -12.84 14.06
CA LEU A 162 -5.73 -11.48 14.31
C LEU A 162 -7.16 -11.48 14.84
N ALA A 163 -7.44 -10.60 15.78
CA ALA A 163 -8.78 -10.14 16.09
C ALA A 163 -8.84 -8.62 15.89
N VAL A 164 -9.87 -8.16 15.19
CA VAL A 164 -10.02 -6.75 14.77
C VAL A 164 -11.30 -6.19 15.37
N GLY A 165 -11.25 -4.97 15.88
CA GLY A 165 -12.39 -4.28 16.49
C GLY A 165 -12.00 -2.93 17.07
N ASP A 166 -12.98 -2.11 17.45
CA ASP A 166 -12.79 -0.85 18.15
C ASP A 166 -12.50 -1.14 19.64
N ILE A 167 -11.22 -1.28 20.00
CA ILE A 167 -10.83 -1.86 21.29
C ILE A 167 -10.79 -0.80 22.38
N ASP A 168 -10.48 0.44 22.04
CA ASP A 168 -10.49 1.58 22.96
C ASP A 168 -11.75 2.47 22.84
N ASN A 169 -12.70 2.08 21.99
CA ASN A 169 -14.01 2.72 21.84
C ASN A 169 -13.91 4.18 21.39
N ASP A 170 -12.95 4.47 20.51
CA ASP A 170 -12.72 5.78 19.91
C ASP A 170 -13.40 5.94 18.53
N GLY A 171 -13.96 4.84 18.00
CA GLY A 171 -14.72 4.80 16.77
C GLY A 171 -13.91 4.37 15.54
N ASP A 172 -12.66 3.96 15.72
CA ASP A 172 -11.87 3.32 14.69
C ASP A 172 -11.52 1.86 15.04
N GLN A 173 -10.84 1.13 14.12
CA GLN A 173 -10.58 -0.30 14.33
C GLN A 173 -9.13 -0.55 14.65
N ASP A 174 -8.87 -1.20 15.77
CA ASP A 174 -7.59 -1.75 16.19
C ASP A 174 -7.48 -3.25 15.90
N MET A 175 -6.29 -3.80 16.17
CA MET A 175 -6.07 -5.26 16.12
C MET A 175 -5.27 -5.77 17.32
N ILE A 176 -5.64 -6.97 17.79
CA ILE A 176 -4.76 -7.79 18.63
C ILE A 176 -4.29 -8.97 17.80
N ALA A 177 -2.98 -9.19 17.79
CA ALA A 177 -2.35 -10.31 17.13
C ALA A 177 -1.81 -11.32 18.13
N GLY A 178 -2.29 -12.56 18.07
CA GLY A 178 -1.66 -13.70 18.76
C GLY A 178 -0.62 -14.36 17.88
N VAL A 179 0.66 -14.22 18.22
CA VAL A 179 1.79 -14.78 17.48
C VAL A 179 2.31 -16.03 18.18
N TYR A 180 2.50 -17.10 17.40
CA TYR A 180 2.99 -18.37 17.93
C TYR A 180 4.36 -18.21 18.59
N ASP A 181 4.49 -18.66 19.85
CA ASP A 181 5.69 -18.55 20.70
C ASP A 181 6.18 -17.11 21.01
N ASP A 182 5.48 -16.06 20.57
CA ASP A 182 5.85 -14.65 20.81
C ASP A 182 4.81 -13.89 21.66
N GLY A 183 3.58 -14.41 21.79
CA GLY A 183 2.56 -13.88 22.70
C GLY A 183 1.49 -13.08 21.98
N TYR A 184 1.02 -12.00 22.61
CA TYR A 184 0.02 -11.10 22.02
C TYR A 184 0.61 -9.73 21.81
N HIS A 185 0.27 -9.14 20.66
CA HIS A 185 0.71 -7.82 20.26
C HIS A 185 -0.47 -6.92 19.95
N LEU A 186 -0.33 -5.63 20.25
CA LEU A 186 -1.33 -4.63 19.89
C LEU A 186 -0.88 -3.89 18.64
N VAL A 187 -1.78 -3.82 17.66
CA VAL A 187 -1.67 -2.94 16.51
C VAL A 187 -2.76 -1.89 16.68
N ARG A 188 -2.39 -0.74 17.26
CA ARG A 188 -3.30 0.38 17.48
C ARG A 188 -3.45 1.16 16.18
N ASN A 189 -4.65 1.64 15.90
CA ASN A 189 -4.86 2.60 14.85
C ASN A 189 -4.82 4.03 15.44
N ASP A 190 -3.79 4.81 15.10
CA ASP A 190 -3.66 6.23 15.53
C ASP A 190 -4.41 7.19 14.60
N GLY A 191 -5.00 6.68 13.53
CA GLY A 191 -5.62 7.43 12.45
C GLY A 191 -7.11 7.67 12.67
N SER A 192 -7.91 7.20 11.71
CA SER A 192 -9.38 7.20 11.81
C SER A 192 -9.93 6.03 11.02
N ALA A 193 -11.22 5.72 11.20
CA ALA A 193 -11.88 4.66 10.42
C ALA A 193 -11.81 4.85 8.88
N ALA A 194 -11.64 6.08 8.39
CA ALA A 194 -11.55 6.38 6.96
C ALA A 194 -10.11 6.48 6.43
N ALA A 195 -9.14 6.63 7.33
CA ALA A 195 -7.73 6.79 7.01
C ALA A 195 -6.91 6.20 8.18
N PRO A 196 -6.78 4.86 8.23
CA PRO A 196 -6.09 4.20 9.33
C PRO A 196 -4.58 4.45 9.28
N ASP A 197 -3.97 4.52 10.45
CA ASP A 197 -2.51 4.66 10.68
C ASP A 197 -2.09 3.65 11.74
N PHE A 198 -1.75 2.43 11.32
CA PHE A 198 -1.50 1.31 12.22
C PHE A 198 -0.08 1.34 12.80
N VAL A 199 0.00 1.28 14.12
CA VAL A 199 1.25 1.27 14.89
C VAL A 199 1.30 0.05 15.83
N HIS A 200 2.43 -0.65 15.82
CA HIS A 200 2.70 -1.73 16.79
C HIS A 200 3.06 -1.13 18.16
N ASP A 201 2.20 -1.30 19.16
CA ASP A 201 2.34 -0.66 20.49
C ASP A 201 2.00 -1.62 21.65
N ASP A 202 2.85 -2.62 21.86
CA ASP A 202 2.69 -3.59 22.95
C ASP A 202 2.77 -2.98 24.35
N ALA A 203 3.28 -1.74 24.47
CA ALA A 203 3.40 -1.08 25.77
C ALA A 203 2.04 -0.64 26.33
N GLN A 204 1.03 -0.44 25.48
CA GLN A 204 -0.34 -0.13 25.91
C GLN A 204 -1.17 -1.37 26.20
N LEU A 205 -0.81 -2.53 25.63
CA LEU A 205 -1.56 -3.76 25.81
C LEU A 205 -1.41 -4.30 27.24
N SER A 206 -2.52 -4.34 27.99
CA SER A 206 -2.54 -4.93 29.33
C SER A 206 -3.37 -6.21 29.34
N LEU A 207 -2.73 -7.37 29.19
CA LEU A 207 -3.37 -8.67 29.41
C LEU A 207 -2.96 -9.26 30.77
N THR A 208 -3.91 -9.40 31.68
CA THR A 208 -3.70 -10.08 32.97
C THR A 208 -4.29 -11.49 32.92
N GLY A 209 -3.42 -12.50 33.03
CA GLY A 209 -3.81 -13.92 32.97
C GLY A 209 -2.73 -14.82 32.38
N SER A 210 -3.05 -16.11 32.19
CA SER A 210 -2.12 -17.04 31.54
C SER A 210 -2.13 -16.87 30.02
N VAL A 211 -1.02 -16.38 29.48
CA VAL A 211 -0.75 -16.27 28.04
C VAL A 211 -0.05 -17.55 27.55
N GLY A 212 -0.35 -17.97 26.32
CA GLY A 212 0.04 -19.25 25.74
C GLY A 212 -0.46 -19.35 24.30
N ASN A 213 -0.12 -20.45 23.61
CA ASN A 213 -0.22 -20.48 22.16
C ASN A 213 -1.67 -20.45 21.65
N THR A 214 -1.90 -19.52 20.72
CA THR A 214 -3.21 -19.18 20.16
C THR A 214 -3.46 -19.87 18.83
N ALA A 215 -4.64 -20.44 18.64
CA ALA A 215 -5.08 -21.09 17.39
C ALA A 215 -6.21 -20.34 16.66
N GLY A 216 -6.79 -19.33 17.30
CA GLY A 216 -7.81 -18.45 16.73
C GLY A 216 -8.27 -17.42 17.76
N MET A 217 -8.72 -16.26 17.29
CA MET A 217 -9.14 -15.14 18.14
C MET A 217 -10.36 -14.46 17.54
N THR A 218 -11.20 -13.89 18.40
CA THR A 218 -12.25 -12.95 18.01
C THR A 218 -12.45 -11.95 19.14
N LEU A 219 -12.91 -10.76 18.79
CA LEU A 219 -13.43 -9.78 19.74
C LEU A 219 -14.96 -9.80 19.70
N TYR A 220 -15.61 -9.72 20.86
CA TYR A 220 -17.07 -9.62 20.99
C TYR A 220 -17.43 -9.24 22.42
N ASP A 221 -18.42 -8.36 22.63
CA ASP A 221 -18.96 -8.01 23.96
C ASP A 221 -19.76 -9.18 24.54
N ILE A 222 -19.09 -10.08 25.25
CA ILE A 222 -19.69 -11.29 25.83
C ILE A 222 -20.19 -11.03 27.26
N THR A 223 -19.63 -10.04 27.94
CA THR A 223 -20.06 -9.63 29.28
C THR A 223 -21.34 -8.79 29.24
N GLY A 224 -21.60 -8.10 28.12
CA GLY A 224 -22.73 -7.21 27.91
C GLY A 224 -22.53 -5.84 28.55
N ASP A 225 -21.29 -5.41 28.73
CA ASP A 225 -20.94 -4.14 29.37
C ASP A 225 -20.66 -3.00 28.38
N GLY A 226 -20.68 -3.31 27.08
CA GLY A 226 -20.46 -2.37 26.00
C GLY A 226 -19.03 -2.30 25.49
N PHE A 227 -18.10 -3.08 26.06
CA PHE A 227 -16.72 -3.16 25.59
C PHE A 227 -16.44 -4.50 24.90
N LEU A 228 -15.50 -4.50 23.95
CA LEU A 228 -15.12 -5.72 23.26
C LEU A 228 -14.29 -6.63 24.18
N ASP A 229 -14.77 -7.86 24.38
CA ASP A 229 -14.02 -8.89 25.10
C ASP A 229 -13.21 -9.75 24.14
N LEU A 230 -12.03 -10.20 24.56
CA LEU A 230 -11.17 -11.06 23.75
C LEU A 230 -11.46 -12.53 24.03
N ILE A 231 -11.83 -13.27 22.98
CA ILE A 231 -12.08 -14.71 23.03
C ILE A 231 -10.97 -15.42 22.26
N VAL A 232 -10.20 -16.24 22.96
CA VAL A 232 -9.03 -16.94 22.44
C VAL A 232 -9.28 -18.44 22.43
N GLY A 233 -9.20 -19.04 21.25
CA GLY A 233 -9.07 -20.48 21.11
C GLY A 233 -7.60 -20.90 21.21
N ARG A 234 -7.30 -21.87 22.08
CA ARG A 234 -5.92 -22.31 22.36
C ARG A 234 -5.57 -23.58 21.61
N TYR A 235 -4.27 -23.80 21.42
CA TYR A 235 -3.74 -25.12 21.10
C TYR A 235 -4.08 -26.11 22.23
N GLY A 236 -4.75 -27.22 21.89
CA GLY A 236 -5.30 -28.17 22.86
C GLY A 236 -6.83 -28.13 22.95
N GLY A 237 -7.45 -27.08 22.39
CA GLY A 237 -8.88 -26.97 22.21
C GLY A 237 -9.66 -26.35 23.38
N THR A 238 -8.96 -25.76 24.35
CA THR A 238 -9.57 -24.90 25.38
C THR A 238 -9.91 -23.52 24.80
N ILE A 239 -10.81 -22.82 25.50
CA ILE A 239 -11.16 -21.43 25.23
C ILE A 239 -10.82 -20.61 26.47
N GLN A 240 -10.11 -19.51 26.25
CA GLN A 240 -9.92 -18.46 27.25
C GLN A 240 -10.66 -17.21 26.81
N THR A 241 -11.15 -16.48 27.79
CA THR A 241 -11.89 -15.23 27.57
C THR A 241 -11.32 -14.17 28.49
N PHE A 242 -11.15 -12.97 27.97
CA PHE A 242 -10.68 -11.81 28.72
C PHE A 242 -11.70 -10.69 28.57
N ALA A 243 -12.18 -10.15 29.69
CA ALA A 243 -13.05 -8.99 29.69
C ALA A 243 -12.25 -7.73 29.35
N GLY A 244 -12.68 -6.99 28.34
CA GLY A 244 -12.10 -5.71 27.95
C GLY A 244 -12.70 -4.55 28.73
N ASP A 245 -11.98 -3.43 28.84
CA ASP A 245 -12.49 -2.22 29.53
C ASP A 245 -12.56 -0.97 28.65
N GLY A 246 -12.32 -1.12 27.35
CA GLY A 246 -12.27 0.00 26.41
C GLY A 246 -10.99 0.84 26.51
N THR A 247 -9.89 0.32 27.07
CA THR A 247 -8.61 1.05 27.17
C THR A 247 -7.40 0.16 26.83
N PHE A 248 -7.58 -0.84 25.95
CA PHE A 248 -6.59 -1.90 25.66
C PHE A 248 -6.21 -2.78 26.87
N ALA A 249 -6.98 -2.72 27.95
CA ALA A 249 -6.80 -3.56 29.11
C ALA A 249 -7.83 -4.70 29.15
N PHE A 250 -7.33 -5.89 29.50
CA PHE A 250 -8.03 -7.14 29.43
C PHE A 250 -7.76 -7.98 30.69
N THR A 251 -8.83 -8.46 31.33
CA THR A 251 -8.76 -9.30 32.53
C THR A 251 -9.31 -10.69 32.25
N GLU A 252 -8.54 -11.75 32.50
CA GLU A 252 -8.99 -13.12 32.28
C GLU A 252 -10.26 -13.43 33.10
N LEU A 253 -11.30 -13.90 32.42
CA LEU A 253 -12.49 -14.46 33.05
C LEU A 253 -12.22 -15.93 33.38
N THR A 254 -12.43 -16.32 34.63
CA THR A 254 -12.23 -17.70 35.11
C THR A 254 -13.50 -18.31 35.66
N ASP A 255 -13.53 -19.65 35.73
CA ASP A 255 -14.62 -20.41 36.33
C ASP A 255 -16.00 -19.98 35.78
N ALA A 256 -16.97 -19.73 36.66
CA ALA A 256 -18.32 -19.32 36.29
C ALA A 256 -18.40 -17.96 35.56
N ALA A 257 -17.34 -17.14 35.59
CA ALA A 257 -17.29 -15.89 34.83
C ALA A 257 -16.95 -16.13 33.35
N ASN A 258 -16.31 -17.25 33.01
CA ASN A 258 -16.06 -17.65 31.64
C ASN A 258 -17.25 -18.46 31.11
N PRO A 259 -18.05 -17.94 30.16
CA PRO A 259 -19.22 -18.65 29.64
C PRO A 259 -18.84 -19.91 28.82
N PHE A 260 -17.56 -20.06 28.48
CA PHE A 260 -17.01 -21.20 27.77
C PHE A 260 -16.18 -22.13 28.68
N ASP A 261 -16.23 -21.92 30.01
CA ASP A 261 -15.52 -22.79 30.94
C ASP A 261 -15.93 -24.26 30.76
N GLY A 262 -14.93 -25.14 30.77
CA GLY A 262 -15.13 -26.57 30.52
C GLY A 262 -15.38 -26.98 29.06
N ILE A 263 -15.51 -26.06 28.10
CA ILE A 263 -15.61 -26.42 26.67
C ILE A 263 -14.25 -26.89 26.14
N GLN A 264 -14.24 -28.03 25.45
CA GLN A 264 -13.04 -28.67 24.90
C GLN A 264 -13.28 -29.13 23.46
N THR A 265 -12.45 -28.67 22.53
CA THR A 265 -12.49 -29.07 21.12
C THR A 265 -11.40 -30.09 20.74
N TYR A 266 -10.55 -30.48 21.69
CA TYR A 266 -9.49 -31.51 21.59
C TYR A 266 -8.39 -31.27 20.53
N SER A 267 -8.38 -30.13 19.83
CA SER A 267 -7.35 -29.78 18.84
C SER A 267 -7.13 -28.27 18.77
N PHE A 268 -7.85 -27.59 17.89
CA PHE A 268 -7.80 -26.14 17.71
C PHE A 268 -9.22 -25.60 17.89
N ALA A 269 -9.35 -24.58 18.73
CA ALA A 269 -10.56 -23.78 18.79
C ALA A 269 -10.35 -22.53 17.91
N ALA A 270 -11.26 -22.29 16.97
CA ALA A 270 -11.33 -21.06 16.20
C ALA A 270 -12.66 -20.38 16.54
N PRO A 271 -12.69 -19.48 17.54
CA PRO A 271 -13.89 -18.74 17.87
C PRO A 271 -14.18 -17.71 16.77
N GLY A 272 -15.46 -17.44 16.55
CA GLY A 272 -15.96 -16.36 15.70
C GLY A 272 -17.37 -16.00 16.13
N HIS A 273 -17.92 -14.91 15.61
CA HIS A 273 -19.29 -14.48 15.93
C HIS A 273 -20.02 -14.09 14.65
N ASP A 274 -21.31 -14.39 14.60
CA ASP A 274 -22.19 -14.01 13.48
C ASP A 274 -23.50 -13.44 14.04
N LYS A 275 -24.06 -12.43 13.36
CA LYS A 275 -25.41 -11.93 13.66
C LYS A 275 -26.44 -12.84 13.02
N ILE A 276 -27.33 -13.43 13.82
CA ILE A 276 -28.43 -14.30 13.39
C ILE A 276 -29.73 -13.73 13.97
N ASP A 277 -30.66 -13.31 13.11
CA ASP A 277 -32.03 -12.92 13.51
C ASP A 277 -32.09 -12.00 14.75
N GLU A 278 -31.33 -10.89 14.69
CA GLU A 278 -31.19 -9.84 15.72
C GLU A 278 -30.35 -10.19 16.96
N THR A 279 -30.00 -11.46 17.19
CA THR A 279 -29.03 -11.88 18.21
C THR A 279 -27.66 -12.14 17.60
N VAL A 280 -26.61 -12.15 18.42
CA VAL A 280 -25.27 -12.55 17.98
C VAL A 280 -24.90 -13.85 18.67
N ALA A 281 -24.50 -14.83 17.87
CA ALA A 281 -24.04 -16.12 18.36
C ALA A 281 -22.53 -16.21 18.22
N VAL A 282 -21.84 -16.56 19.32
CA VAL A 282 -20.43 -16.95 19.27
C VAL A 282 -20.33 -18.43 18.94
N HIS A 283 -19.69 -18.73 17.82
CA HIS A 283 -19.48 -20.07 17.30
C HIS A 283 -18.04 -20.51 17.52
N ILE A 284 -17.86 -21.73 18.01
CA ILE A 284 -16.53 -22.34 18.12
C ILE A 284 -16.40 -23.40 17.04
N ARG A 285 -15.50 -23.18 16.06
CA ARG A 285 -15.23 -24.14 14.99
C ARG A 285 -14.01 -25.01 15.29
N GLN A 286 -14.12 -26.30 14.97
CA GLN A 286 -12.98 -27.22 14.96
C GLN A 286 -12.28 -27.21 13.60
N SER A 287 -10.95 -27.00 13.60
CA SER A 287 -10.13 -27.23 12.42
C SER A 287 -9.57 -28.66 12.42
N ARG A 288 -10.26 -29.59 11.76
CA ARG A 288 -9.63 -30.78 11.16
C ARG A 288 -10.05 -30.82 9.70
N ARG A 289 -9.11 -31.21 8.81
CA ARG A 289 -9.36 -31.51 7.39
C ARG A 289 -10.73 -32.19 7.21
N GLY A 290 -11.76 -31.42 6.85
CA GLY A 290 -13.02 -31.94 6.32
C GLY A 290 -14.26 -32.04 7.21
N LYS A 291 -14.33 -31.53 8.45
CA LYS A 291 -15.62 -31.43 9.16
C LYS A 291 -15.63 -30.38 10.29
N ALA A 292 -16.38 -29.30 10.10
CA ALA A 292 -16.74 -28.37 11.16
C ALA A 292 -17.85 -29.00 12.02
N VAL A 293 -17.64 -29.04 13.34
CA VAL A 293 -18.71 -29.27 14.31
C VAL A 293 -18.85 -27.93 15.04
N GLY A 294 -19.95 -27.22 14.81
CA GLY A 294 -20.27 -25.99 15.53
C GLY A 294 -20.78 -26.34 16.93
N LEU A 295 -20.20 -25.70 17.93
CA LEU A 295 -20.80 -25.57 19.26
C LEU A 295 -21.26 -24.12 19.35
N ASP A 296 -22.57 -23.91 19.27
CA ASP A 296 -23.22 -22.61 19.47
C ASP A 296 -23.40 -22.47 20.98
N ALA A 297 -22.64 -21.58 21.63
CA ALA A 297 -22.53 -21.60 23.09
C ALA A 297 -23.14 -20.38 23.80
N VAL A 298 -23.57 -19.31 23.11
CA VAL A 298 -24.19 -18.18 23.80
C VAL A 298 -25.30 -17.56 22.95
N GLU A 299 -26.55 -17.76 23.38
CA GLU A 299 -27.72 -16.95 23.00
C GLU A 299 -27.98 -15.94 24.11
N ARG A 300 -27.99 -14.64 23.79
CA ARG A 300 -28.68 -13.61 24.58
C ARG A 300 -29.45 -12.67 23.68
#